data_AF-A0AAW5LJ54-F1
#
_entry.id   AF-A0AAW5LJ54-F1
#
_cell.length_a   1.000
_cell.length_b   1.000
_cell.length_c   1.000
_cell.angle_alpha   90.00
_cell.angle_beta   90.00
_cell.angle_gamma   90.00
#
_symmetry.space_group_name_H-M   'P 1'
#
loop_
_entity.id
_entity.type
_entity.pdbx_description
1 polymer ?
#
loop_
_entity_poly.entity_id
_entity_poly.type
_entity_poly.pdbx_seq_one_letter_code
_entity_poly.pdbx_strand_id
1 'polypeptide(L)' 'MSYDEFVEYYYALTKEAEEQFGTKSQYLSDLLDEYNETAEPNVTTGTIFATAMYDSMKKQNDMIFLNLAKKFFEN' A
#
# COMPACT_ATOMS: atom_id res chain seq x y z
N MET A 1 -21.77 11.99 5.74
CA MET A 1 -21.25 10.82 6.46
C MET A 1 -21.19 11.14 7.94
N SER A 2 -21.73 10.28 8.80
CA SER A 2 -21.58 10.35 10.25
C SER A 2 -20.18 9.90 10.69
N TYR A 3 -19.83 10.13 11.96
CA TYR A 3 -18.56 9.64 12.50
C TYR A 3 -18.48 8.10 12.47
N ASP A 4 -19.56 7.41 12.83
CA ASP A 4 -19.57 5.95 12.85
C ASP A 4 -19.43 5.36 11.44
N GLU A 5 -20.13 5.95 10.45
CA GLU A 5 -19.99 5.58 9.04
C GLU A 5 -18.56 5.80 8.53
N PHE A 6 -17.89 6.87 8.98
CA PHE A 6 -16.49 7.12 8.64
C PHE A 6 -15.57 6.05 9.20
N VAL A 7 -15.74 5.71 10.48
CA VAL A 7 -14.91 4.72 11.15
C VAL A 7 -15.05 3.35 10.48
N GLU A 8 -16.27 2.90 10.22
CA GLU A 8 -16.53 1.63 9.53
C GLU A 8 -15.90 1.61 8.13
N TYR A 9 -16.09 2.68 7.36
CA TYR A 9 -15.54 2.80 6.01
C TYR A 9 -14.01 2.82 6.01
N TYR A 10 -13.39 3.58 6.91
CA TYR A 10 -11.94 3.66 7.06
C TYR A 10 -11.32 2.29 7.38
N TYR A 11 -11.91 1.53 8.30
CA TYR A 11 -11.41 0.20 8.65
C TYR A 11 -11.57 -0.79 7.50
N ALA A 12 -12.67 -0.74 6.76
CA ALA A 12 -12.86 -1.56 5.57
C ALA A 12 -11.78 -1.27 4.51
N LEU A 13 -11.53 0.01 4.21
CA LEU A 13 -10.49 0.43 3.27
C LEU A 13 -9.10 0.03 3.73
N THR A 14 -8.78 0.18 5.02
CA THR A 14 -7.47 -0.18 5.56
C THR A 14 -7.22 -1.67 5.43
N LYS A 15 -8.23 -2.50 5.68
CA LYS A 15 -8.13 -3.95 5.49
C LYS A 15 -7.91 -4.32 4.02
N GLU A 16 -8.66 -3.71 3.12
CA GLU A 16 -8.53 -3.94 1.67
C GLU A 16 -7.14 -3.51 1.16
N ALA A 17 -6.63 -2.38 1.63
CA ALA A 17 -5.30 -1.88 1.30
C ALA A 17 -4.19 -2.82 1.80
N GLU A 18 -4.30 -3.36 3.01
CA GLU A 18 -3.34 -4.36 3.53
C GLU A 18 -3.42 -5.69 2.75
N GLU A 19 -4.59 -6.11 2.30
CA GLU A 19 -4.70 -7.31 1.45
C GLU A 19 -4.02 -7.09 0.08
N GLN A 20 -4.17 -5.91 -0.51
CA GLN A 20 -3.64 -5.59 -1.84
C GLN A 20 -2.16 -5.21 -1.85
N PHE A 21 -1.68 -4.52 -0.83
CA PHE A 21 -0.34 -3.90 -0.79
C PHE A 21 0.38 -4.11 0.55
N GLY A 22 -0.13 -5.00 1.40
CA GLY A 22 0.45 -5.34 2.69
C GLY A 22 1.71 -6.19 2.61
N THR A 23 2.20 -6.54 3.79
CA THR A 23 3.44 -7.32 3.98
C THR A 23 3.38 -8.75 3.40
N LYS A 24 2.17 -9.24 3.12
CA LYS A 24 1.91 -10.56 2.52
C LYS A 24 1.23 -10.46 1.16
N SER A 25 1.17 -9.25 0.59
CA SER A 25 0.50 -9.03 -0.68
C SER A 25 1.31 -9.56 -1.86
N GLN A 26 0.61 -9.96 -2.92
CA GLN A 26 1.26 -10.28 -4.20
C GLN A 26 2.01 -9.06 -4.75
N TYR A 27 1.47 -7.86 -4.57
CA TYR A 27 2.11 -6.61 -5.02
C TYR A 27 3.51 -6.41 -4.43
N LEU A 28 3.68 -6.64 -3.13
CA LEU A 28 5.01 -6.57 -2.52
C LEU A 28 5.94 -7.66 -3.06
N SER A 29 5.42 -8.87 -3.29
CA SER A 29 6.21 -9.95 -3.90
C SER A 29 6.71 -9.54 -5.29
N ASP A 30 5.83 -8.98 -6.11
CA ASP A 30 6.17 -8.54 -7.47
C ASP A 30 7.21 -7.41 -7.45
N LEU A 31 7.08 -6.43 -6.53
CA LEU A 31 8.08 -5.38 -6.33
C LEU A 31 9.44 -5.94 -5.91
N LEU A 32 9.46 -6.94 -5.01
CA LEU A 32 10.69 -7.58 -4.59
C LEU A 32 11.36 -8.31 -5.76
N ASP A 33 10.60 -9.01 -6.59
CA ASP A 33 11.13 -9.69 -7.77
C ASP A 33 11.70 -8.67 -8.77
N GLU A 34 10.93 -7.62 -9.10
CA GLU A 34 11.37 -6.54 -10.00
C GLU A 34 12.66 -5.87 -9.51
N TYR A 35 12.74 -5.53 -8.23
CA TYR A 35 13.89 -4.83 -7.68
C TYR A 35 15.11 -5.73 -7.53
N ASN A 36 14.92 -7.03 -7.25
CA ASN A 36 16.03 -7.98 -7.27
C ASN A 36 16.61 -8.16 -8.68
N GLU A 37 15.78 -8.14 -9.72
CA GLU A 37 16.23 -8.26 -11.11
C GLU A 37 16.95 -7.01 -11.63
N THR A 38 16.57 -5.84 -11.15
CA THR A 38 17.02 -4.54 -11.69
C THR A 38 18.05 -3.83 -10.82
N ALA A 39 18.30 -4.28 -9.59
CA ALA A 39 19.24 -3.66 -8.68
C ALA A 39 20.70 -3.70 -9.18
N GLU A 40 21.45 -2.63 -8.90
CA GLU A 40 22.89 -2.61 -9.15
C GLU A 40 23.62 -3.63 -8.24
N PRO A 41 24.77 -4.19 -8.66
CA PRO A 41 25.46 -5.26 -7.94
C PRO A 41 25.89 -4.95 -6.50
N ASN A 42 26.00 -3.66 -6.14
CA ASN A 42 26.39 -3.17 -4.81
C ASN A 42 25.19 -2.89 -3.90
N VAL A 43 23.96 -2.98 -4.39
CA VAL A 43 22.76 -2.76 -3.59
C VAL A 43 22.50 -4.00 -2.74
N THR A 44 22.29 -3.79 -1.44
CA THR A 44 22.03 -4.89 -0.52
C THR A 44 20.58 -5.36 -0.61
N THR A 45 20.34 -6.65 -0.35
CA THR A 45 18.98 -7.20 -0.21
C THR A 45 18.14 -6.45 0.82
N GLY A 46 18.76 -5.94 1.89
CA GLY A 46 18.07 -5.12 2.89
C GLY A 46 17.57 -3.78 2.33
N THR A 47 18.37 -3.15 1.46
CA THR A 47 17.97 -1.94 0.74
C THR A 47 16.82 -2.23 -0.21
N ILE A 48 16.91 -3.31 -1.00
CA ILE A 48 15.86 -3.75 -1.93
C ILE A 48 14.53 -3.96 -1.18
N PHE A 49 14.58 -4.71 -0.08
CA PHE A 49 13.39 -4.96 0.74
C PHE A 49 12.81 -3.67 1.33
N ALA A 50 13.65 -2.79 1.87
CA ALA A 50 13.18 -1.53 2.44
C ALA A 50 12.51 -0.63 1.38
N THR A 51 13.06 -0.59 0.16
CA THR A 51 12.48 0.18 -0.95
C THR A 51 11.15 -0.42 -1.41
N ALA A 52 11.08 -1.73 -1.63
CA ALA A 52 9.83 -2.41 -2.00
C ALA A 52 8.74 -2.22 -0.94
N MET A 53 9.09 -2.36 0.34
CA MET A 53 8.19 -2.12 1.46
C MET A 53 7.69 -0.67 1.49
N TYR A 54 8.57 0.31 1.28
CA TYR A 54 8.20 1.72 1.23
C TYR A 54 7.16 1.98 0.13
N ASP A 55 7.41 1.50 -1.09
CA ASP A 55 6.49 1.71 -2.21
C ASP A 55 5.15 0.99 -2.02
N SER A 56 5.18 -0.21 -1.43
CA SER A 56 3.97 -0.95 -1.04
C SER A 56 3.15 -0.19 -0.01
N MET A 57 3.77 0.31 1.07
CA MET A 57 3.09 1.12 2.09
C MET A 57 2.58 2.46 1.53
N LYS A 58 3.30 3.06 0.58
CA LYS A 58 2.84 4.26 -0.11
C LYS A 58 1.56 3.98 -0.90
N LYS A 59 1.49 2.86 -1.62
CA LYS A 59 0.28 2.44 -2.34
C LYS A 59 -0.90 2.18 -1.42
N GLN A 60 -0.67 1.56 -0.25
CA GLN A 60 -1.72 1.43 0.78
C GLN A 60 -2.30 2.79 1.16
N ASN A 61 -1.42 3.74 1.51
CA ASN A 61 -1.83 5.08 1.92
C ASN A 61 -2.55 5.82 0.78
N ASP A 62 -2.02 5.77 -0.44
CA ASP A 62 -2.64 6.40 -1.61
C ASP A 62 -4.05 5.86 -1.84
N MET A 63 -4.25 4.54 -1.77
CA MET A 63 -5.56 3.91 -1.91
C MET A 63 -6.53 4.39 -0.83
N ILE A 64 -6.10 4.40 0.43
CA ILE A 64 -6.95 4.84 1.56
C ILE A 64 -7.34 6.30 1.36
N PHE A 65 -6.38 7.20 1.14
CA PHE A 65 -6.64 8.62 1.00
C PHE A 65 -7.52 8.94 -0.21
N LEU A 66 -7.26 8.33 -1.37
CA LEU A 66 -8.05 8.57 -2.57
C LEU A 66 -9.50 8.13 -2.40
N ASN A 67 -9.73 6.94 -1.81
CA ASN A 67 -11.09 6.44 -1.62
C ASN A 67 -11.85 7.21 -0.53
N LEU A 68 -11.17 7.60 0.56
CA LEU A 68 -11.75 8.54 1.53
C LEU A 68 -12.13 9.87 0.87
N ALA A 69 -11.21 10.47 0.10
CA ALA A 69 -11.46 11.74 -0.58
C ALA A 69 -12.65 11.65 -1.53
N LYS A 70 -12.72 10.61 -2.38
CA LYS A 70 -13.89 10.35 -3.23
C LYS A 70 -15.17 10.30 -2.41
N LYS A 71 -15.17 9.51 -1.34
CA LYS A 71 -16.34 9.36 -0.48
C LYS A 71 -16.76 10.66 0.21
N PHE A 72 -15.84 11.59 0.47
CA PHE A 72 -16.15 12.90 1.04
C PHE A 72 -16.60 13.93 0.01
N PHE A 73 -16.00 13.95 -1.18
CA PHE A 73 -16.22 14.98 -2.21
C PHE A 73 -17.26 14.60 -3.27
N GLU A 74 -17.64 13.32 -3.38
CA GLU A 74 -18.70 12.84 -4.29
C GLU A 74 -20.11 12.85 -3.64
N ASN A 75 -20.25 13.40 -2.42
CA ASN A 75 -21.56 13.63 -1.78
C ASN A 75 -22.13 15.01 -2.13
#